data_AF-I6ZZB4-F1
#
_entry.id   AF-I6ZZB4-F1
#
_cell.length_a   1.000
_cell.length_b   1.000
_cell.length_c   1.000
_cell.angle_alpha   90.00
_cell.angle_beta   90.00
_cell.angle_gamma   90.00
#
_symmetry.space_group_name_H-M   'P 1'
#
loop_
_entity.id
_entity.type
_entity.pdbx_description
1 polymer ?
#
loop_
_entity_poly.entity_id
_entity_poly.type
_entity_poly.pdbx_seq_one_letter_code
_entity_poly.pdbx_strand_id
1 'polypeptide(L)' 'DRIITKGHYSERAAATVCRQMVTVVHHCHSMGVFHRDLKPENFLFLSSDETSPLKATDFGLSVFFKPGDVFKDLVGSA' A
#
# COMPACT_ATOMS: atom_id res chain seq x y z
N ASP A 1 -7.16 9.99 10.07
CA ASP A 1 -7.41 8.57 9.77
C ASP A 1 -8.88 8.21 9.71
N ARG A 2 -9.39 7.85 8.52
CA ARG A 2 -10.77 7.35 8.32
C ARG A 2 -11.09 6.10 9.16
N ILE A 3 -10.07 5.32 9.53
CA ILE A 3 -10.22 4.13 10.37
C ILE A 3 -10.39 4.52 11.84
N ILE A 4 -9.57 5.45 12.34
CA ILE A 4 -9.60 5.90 13.75
C ILE A 4 -10.88 6.67 14.04
N THR A 5 -11.35 7.50 13.10
CA THR A 5 -12.56 8.33 13.32
C THR A 5 -13.86 7.56 13.35
N LYS A 6 -13.90 6.29 12.89
CA LYS A 6 -15.14 5.49 12.87
C LYS A 6 -15.50 4.84 14.21
N GLY A 7 -14.60 4.81 15.20
CA GLY A 7 -14.84 4.21 16.53
C GLY A 7 -14.95 2.68 16.51
N HIS A 8 -15.91 2.14 15.77
CA HIS A 8 -15.99 0.71 15.43
C HIS A 8 -15.67 0.50 13.95
N TYR A 9 -14.67 -0.32 13.69
CA TYR A 9 -14.25 -0.67 12.34
C TYR A 9 -14.37 -2.18 12.14
N SER A 10 -15.31 -2.61 11.29
CA SER A 10 -15.57 -4.03 11.10
C SER A 10 -14.48 -4.71 10.25
N GLU A 11 -14.30 -6.02 10.45
CA GLU A 11 -13.41 -6.82 9.59
C GLU A 11 -13.78 -6.72 8.11
N ARG A 12 -15.07 -6.61 7.79
CA ARG A 12 -15.54 -6.40 6.41
C ARG A 12 -15.04 -5.08 5.83
N ALA A 13 -15.04 -4.01 6.63
CA ALA A 13 -14.48 -2.72 6.22
C ALA A 13 -12.95 -2.81 6.04
N ALA A 14 -12.25 -3.42 6.99
CA ALA A 14 -10.80 -3.65 6.90
C ALA A 14 -10.41 -4.47 5.67
N ALA A 15 -11.10 -5.58 5.42
CA ALA A 15 -10.86 -6.42 4.26
C ALA A 15 -11.05 -5.66 2.94
N THR A 16 -11.93 -4.65 2.90
CA THR A 16 -12.13 -3.82 1.71
C THR A 16 -10.93 -2.93 1.45
N VAL A 17 -10.38 -2.28 2.49
CA VAL A 17 -9.16 -1.47 2.36
C VAL A 17 -7.95 -2.35 2.06
N CYS A 18 -7.78 -3.48 2.74
CA CYS A 18 -6.70 -4.43 2.46
C CYS A 18 -6.72 -4.92 1.01
N ARG A 19 -7.91 -5.21 0.45
CA ARG A 19 -8.04 -5.55 -0.98
C ARG A 19 -7.54 -4.44 -1.90
N GLN A 20 -7.84 -3.18 -1.58
CA GLN A 20 -7.32 -2.04 -2.35
C GLN A 20 -5.80 -1.94 -2.25
N MET A 21 -5.22 -2.08 -1.06
CA MET A 21 -3.77 -2.08 -0.85
C MET A 21 -3.08 -3.18 -1.67
N VAL A 22 -3.57 -4.41 -1.57
CA VAL A 22 -3.03 -5.56 -2.33
C VAL A 22 -3.18 -5.36 -3.84
N THR A 23 -4.27 -4.73 -4.31
CA THR A 23 -4.45 -4.39 -5.73
C THR A 23 -3.39 -3.39 -6.21
N VAL A 24 -3.06 -2.39 -5.40
CA VAL A 24 -1.99 -1.43 -5.72
C VAL A 24 -0.62 -2.13 -5.76
N VAL A 25 -0.33 -3.01 -4.80
CA VAL A 25 0.92 -3.79 -4.77
C VAL A 25 1.01 -4.71 -6.00
N HIS A 26 -0.08 -5.40 -6.35
CA HIS A 26 -0.15 -6.22 -7.55
C HIS A 26 0.16 -5.41 -8.82
N HIS A 27 -0.39 -4.21 -8.95
CA HIS A 27 -0.11 -3.33 -10.08
C HIS A 27 1.35 -2.87 -10.13
N CYS A 28 1.96 -2.57 -8.99
CA CYS A 28 3.40 -2.28 -8.93
C CYS A 28 4.22 -3.47 -9.43
N HIS A 29 3.89 -4.67 -8.96
CA HIS A 29 4.58 -5.89 -9.33
C HIS A 29 4.42 -6.23 -10.82
N SER A 30 3.25 -5.98 -11.42
CA SER A 30 3.04 -6.21 -12.85
C SER A 30 3.82 -5.24 -13.74
N MET A 31 4.22 -4.09 -13.20
CA MET A 31 5.15 -3.14 -13.84
C MET A 31 6.62 -3.39 -13.47
N GLY A 32 6.92 -4.46 -12.74
CA GLY A 32 8.28 -4.79 -12.31
C GLY A 32 8.83 -3.86 -11.23
N VAL A 33 7.98 -3.30 -10.36
CA VAL A 33 8.38 -2.41 -9.26
C VAL A 33 8.11 -3.07 -7.90
N PHE A 34 9.12 -3.13 -7.04
CA PHE A 34 8.94 -3.40 -5.61
C PHE A 34 8.87 -2.09 -4.83
N HIS A 35 7.81 -1.91 -4.04
CA HIS A 35 7.67 -0.71 -3.20
C HIS A 35 8.68 -0.68 -2.04
N ARG A 36 8.89 -1.86 -1.41
CA ARG A 36 9.81 -2.11 -0.27
C ARG A 36 9.52 -1.36 1.04
N ASP A 37 8.44 -0.58 1.10
CA ASP A 37 8.05 0.18 2.30
C ASP A 37 6.52 0.22 2.48
N LEU A 38 5.90 -0.96 2.55
CA LEU A 38 4.46 -1.09 2.68
C LEU A 38 4.03 -0.92 4.14
N LYS A 39 3.40 0.21 4.43
CA LYS A 39 2.85 0.54 5.75
C LYS A 39 1.65 1.47 5.60
N PRO A 40 0.70 1.53 6.57
CA PRO A 40 -0.52 2.32 6.44
C PRO A 40 -0.30 3.79 6.08
N GLU A 41 0.78 4.40 6.57
CA GLU A 41 1.17 5.78 6.35
C GLU A 41 1.43 6.09 4.86
N ASN A 42 1.86 5.07 4.11
CA ASN A 42 2.14 5.17 2.67
C ASN A 42 0.90 4.87 1.81
N PHE A 43 -0.28 4.74 2.40
CA PHE A 43 -1.55 4.58 1.69
C PHE A 43 -2.52 5.72 2.01
N LEU A 44 -2.65 6.64 1.07
CA LEU A 44 -3.44 7.85 1.25
C LEU A 44 -4.74 7.79 0.43
N PHE A 45 -5.83 8.27 1.02
CA PHE A 45 -7.04 8.60 0.28
C PHE A 45 -6.88 9.99 -0.33
N LEU A 46 -7.30 10.18 -1.58
CA LEU A 46 -7.19 11.48 -2.26
C LEU A 46 -8.06 12.58 -1.66
N SER A 47 -9.10 12.20 -0.91
CA SER A 47 -10.05 13.08 -0.24
C SER A 47 -10.64 12.38 0.99
N SER A 48 -11.40 13.14 1.77
CA SER A 48 -12.16 12.62 2.92
C SER A 48 -13.43 11.84 2.54
N ASP A 49 -13.79 11.82 1.24
CA ASP A 49 -15.02 11.16 0.78
C ASP A 49 -14.97 9.66 1.02
N GLU A 50 -16.13 9.07 1.33
CA GLU A 50 -16.20 7.65 1.65
C GLU A 50 -15.78 6.76 0.46
N THR A 51 -15.98 7.24 -0.76
CA THR A 51 -15.63 6.58 -2.02
C THR A 51 -14.27 7.00 -2.57
N SER A 52 -13.51 7.82 -1.82
CA SER A 52 -12.22 8.33 -2.27
C SER A 52 -11.25 7.18 -2.60
N PRO A 53 -10.51 7.26 -3.72
CA PRO A 53 -9.58 6.21 -4.09
C PRO A 53 -8.37 6.19 -3.15
N LEU A 54 -7.93 4.98 -2.79
CA LEU A 54 -6.69 4.74 -2.05
C LEU A 54 -5.51 4.71 -3.02
N LYS A 55 -4.41 5.36 -2.67
CA LYS A 55 -3.18 5.46 -3.47
C LYS A 55 -1.97 5.11 -2.61
N ALA A 56 -1.01 4.38 -3.17
CA ALA A 56 0.30 4.24 -2.55
C ALA A 56 1.16 5.47 -2.83
N THR A 57 1.98 5.84 -1.85
CA THR A 57 2.92 6.96 -1.90
C THR A 57 4.28 6.53 -1.36
N ASP A 58 5.28 7.40 -1.54
CA ASP A 58 6.66 7.17 -1.08
C ASP A 58 7.35 5.96 -1.69
N PHE A 59 7.72 6.11 -2.96
CA PHE A 59 8.53 5.15 -3.70
C PHE A 59 10.04 5.41 -3.49
N GLY A 60 10.44 6.16 -2.45
CA GLY A 60 11.85 6.50 -2.20
C GLY A 60 12.74 5.28 -1.96
N LEU A 61 12.16 4.21 -1.41
CA LEU A 61 12.79 2.91 -1.26
C LEU A 61 12.48 1.95 -2.41
N SER A 62 11.77 2.33 -3.46
CA SER A 62 11.37 1.38 -4.51
C SER A 62 12.50 1.01 -5.46
N VAL A 63 12.40 -0.17 -6.05
CA VAL A 63 13.33 -0.66 -7.09
C VAL A 63 12.58 -1.34 -8.22
N PHE A 64 13.19 -1.33 -9.40
CA PHE A 64 12.78 -2.22 -10.47
C PHE A 64 13.35 -3.63 -10.25
N PHE A 65 12.59 -4.64 -10.63
CA PHE A 65 13.01 -6.04 -10.57
C PHE A 65 12.59 -6.80 -11.83
N LYS A 66 13.28 -7.91 -12.09
CA LYS A 66 12.94 -8.92 -13.08
C LYS A 66 12.75 -10.28 -12.41
N PRO A 67 11.98 -11.19 -13.03
CA PRO A 67 11.88 -12.57 -12.53
C PRO A 67 13.27 -13.20 -12.40
N GLY A 68 13.58 -13.70 -11.20
CA GLY A 68 14.88 -14.30 -10.87
C GLY A 68 15.84 -13.40 -10.10
N ASP A 69 15.56 -12.10 -9.98
CA ASP A 69 16.37 -11.19 -9.18
C ASP A 69 16.25 -11.55 -7.68
N VAL A 70 17.40 -11.52 -6.98
CA VAL A 70 17.48 -11.77 -5.54
C VAL A 70 18.01 -10.52 -4.85
N PHE A 71 17.19 -9.93 -3.98
CA PHE A 71 17.54 -8.77 -3.18
C PHE A 71 17.89 -9.21 -1.76
N LYS A 72 19.03 -8.74 -1.23
CA LYS A 72 19.54 -9.10 0.11
C LYS A 72 19.62 -7.91 1.06
N ASP A 73 19.31 -6.72 0.58
CA ASP A 73 19.37 -5.50 1.37
C ASP A 73 18.27 -5.52 2.44
N LEU A 74 18.63 -5.15 3.67
CA LEU A 74 17.65 -4.85 4.70
C LEU A 74 17.08 -3.46 4.42
N VAL A 75 15.81 -3.40 4.03
CA VAL A 75 15.10 -2.17 3.67
C VAL A 75 13.71 -2.14 4.27
N GLY A 76 13.18 -0.94 4.39
CA GLY A 76 11.94 -0.64 5.10
C GLY A 76 12.19 0.49 6.09
N SER A 77 11.15 1.23 6.40
CA SER A 77 11.16 2.24 7.44
C SER A 77 10.60 1.68 8.76
N ALA A 78 10.99 2.31 9.87
CA ALA A 78 10.52 1.98 11.21
C ALA A 78 9.07 2.40 11.44
#